data_AF-A0A644XPU9-F1
#
_entry.id   AF-A0A644XPU9-F1
#
_cell.length_a   1.000
_cell.length_b   1.000
_cell.length_c   1.000
_cell.angle_alpha   90.00
_cell.angle_beta   90.00
_cell.angle_gamma   90.00
#
_symmetry.space_group_name_H-M   'P 1'
#
loop_
_entity.id
_entity.type
_entity.pdbx_description
1 polymer ?
#
loop_
_entity_poly.entity_id
_entity_poly.type
_entity_poly.pdbx_seq_one_letter_code
_entity_poly.pdbx_strand_id
1 'polypeptide(L)'
;MNIMPLFPERLQDFCAPAPRPGEYLLERRFAEIYAAARGIPLKYDELLEEIRQWCEASGIGGHGGSVSFSGRRGGREYRGTATRFRDELSILIHAEGEGRRRYRIPGLWSDYSWLVLYQEPLSGEWRSWPGAAKEPSAMERDRTTEEKAGEGFDWVCRRRIISRVRLFRGECLVKEYFARPEKTGAGEPPGPP
;
A
#
# COMPACT_ATOMS: atom_id res chain seq x y z
N MET A 1 21.06 -21.60 0.62
CA MET A 1 21.18 -20.14 0.81
C MET A 1 21.03 -19.87 2.30
N ASN A 2 22.06 -19.29 2.94
CA ASN A 2 22.01 -18.93 4.35
C ASN A 2 21.19 -17.64 4.46
N ILE A 3 19.87 -17.76 4.54
CA ILE A 3 19.02 -16.64 4.96
C ILE A 3 19.48 -16.35 6.39
N MET A 4 20.25 -15.29 6.62
CA MET A 4 20.59 -14.90 7.98
C MET A 4 19.25 -14.72 8.72
N PRO A 5 18.94 -15.52 9.75
CA PRO A 5 17.65 -15.43 10.43
C PRO A 5 17.74 -14.27 11.41
N LEU A 6 17.64 -13.05 10.90
CA LEU A 6 17.76 -11.81 11.68
C LEU A 6 16.42 -11.08 11.81
N PHE A 7 15.40 -11.56 11.12
CA PHE A 7 14.03 -11.11 11.23
C PHE A 7 13.28 -12.00 12.22
N PRO A 8 12.53 -11.44 13.20
CA PRO A 8 12.18 -10.03 13.37
C PRO A 8 13.09 -9.24 14.34
N GLU A 9 14.20 -9.82 14.81
CA GLU A 9 15.07 -9.26 15.86
C GLU A 9 15.74 -7.93 15.52
N ARG A 10 16.00 -7.67 14.23
CA ARG A 10 16.66 -6.43 13.76
C ARG A 10 15.71 -5.31 13.37
N LEU A 11 14.39 -5.50 13.46
CA LEU A 11 13.42 -4.46 13.09
C LEU A 11 13.67 -3.14 13.84
N GLN A 12 14.06 -3.21 15.10
CA GLN A 12 14.43 -2.03 15.90
C GLN A 12 15.58 -1.18 15.32
N ASP A 13 16.43 -1.75 14.47
CA ASP A 13 17.59 -1.06 13.91
C ASP A 13 17.20 -0.19 12.70
N PHE A 14 16.02 -0.45 12.14
CA PHE A 14 15.52 0.18 10.91
C PHE A 14 14.20 0.93 11.10
N CYS A 15 13.44 0.64 12.16
CA CYS A 15 12.14 1.27 12.38
C CYS A 15 12.22 2.56 13.20
N ALA A 16 11.49 3.58 12.77
CA ALA A 16 11.26 4.79 13.56
C ALA A 16 10.11 4.59 14.57
N PRO A 17 10.10 5.29 15.71
CA PRO A 17 8.94 5.29 16.61
C PRO A 17 7.72 5.90 15.90
N ALA A 18 6.56 5.28 16.08
CA ALA A 18 5.27 5.77 15.61
C ALA A 18 4.58 6.63 16.69
N PRO A 19 3.49 7.36 16.37
CA PRO A 19 2.81 8.24 17.34
C PRO A 19 2.27 7.52 18.59
N ARG A 20 2.05 6.21 18.52
CA ARG A 20 1.58 5.40 19.64
C ARG A 20 2.77 4.78 20.40
N PRO A 21 2.83 4.88 21.74
CA PRO A 21 3.89 4.26 22.52
C PRO A 21 4.04 2.77 22.23
N GLY A 22 5.28 2.33 21.99
CA GLY A 22 5.59 0.94 21.67
C GLY A 22 5.26 0.51 20.23
N GLU A 23 4.76 1.41 19.38
CA GLU A 23 4.62 1.18 17.94
C GLU A 23 5.82 1.77 17.17
N TYR A 24 6.25 1.06 16.14
CA TYR A 24 7.40 1.40 15.30
C TYR A 24 7.04 1.17 13.84
N LEU A 25 7.54 2.01 12.93
CA LEU A 25 7.25 2.00 11.50
C LEU A 25 8.52 1.74 10.70
N LEU A 26 8.47 0.75 9.81
CA LEU A 26 9.49 0.54 8.79
C LEU A 26 9.07 1.31 7.52
N GLU A 27 9.61 2.52 7.35
CA GLU A 27 9.45 3.30 6.13
C GLU A 27 10.83 3.61 5.55
N ARG A 28 10.93 3.64 4.21
CA ARG A 28 12.19 3.81 3.48
C ARG A 28 13.04 4.96 4.02
N ARG A 29 12.44 6.16 4.11
CA ARG A 29 13.13 7.38 4.56
C ARG A 29 13.78 7.19 5.94
N PHE A 30 13.07 6.58 6.89
CA PHE A 30 13.60 6.37 8.23
C PHE A 30 14.59 5.21 8.26
N ALA A 31 14.30 4.11 7.59
CA ALA A 31 15.18 2.94 7.55
C ALA A 31 16.57 3.30 7.02
N GLU A 32 16.65 4.10 5.96
CA GLU A 32 17.91 4.60 5.39
C GLU A 32 18.69 5.47 6.39
N ILE A 33 18.02 6.40 7.07
CA ILE A 33 18.64 7.26 8.10
C ILE A 33 19.17 6.41 9.27
N TYR A 34 18.35 5.49 9.78
CA TYR A 34 18.68 4.68 10.95
C TYR A 34 19.79 3.67 10.66
N ALA A 35 19.80 3.10 9.46
CA ALA A 35 20.86 2.23 8.99
C ALA A 35 22.18 2.99 8.83
N ALA A 36 22.15 4.16 8.18
CA ALA A 36 23.34 5.01 8.02
C ALA A 36 23.93 5.42 9.37
N ALA A 37 23.08 5.85 10.32
CA ALA A 37 23.51 6.21 11.68
C ALA A 37 24.17 5.06 12.45
N ARG A 38 23.85 3.80 12.11
CA ARG A 38 24.42 2.59 12.72
C ARG A 38 25.56 1.98 11.90
N GLY A 39 25.95 2.61 10.78
CA GLY A 39 26.95 2.07 9.86
C GLY A 39 26.53 0.77 9.17
N ILE A 40 25.22 0.55 9.03
CA ILE A 40 24.66 -0.66 8.41
C ILE A 40 24.37 -0.35 6.93
N PRO A 41 24.99 -1.06 5.96
CA PRO A 41 24.56 -1.00 4.56
C PRO A 41 23.12 -1.51 4.45
N LEU A 42 22.21 -0.66 3.97
CA LEU A 42 20.81 -1.02 3.78
C LEU A 42 20.45 -0.96 2.30
N LYS A 43 19.94 -2.08 1.79
CA LYS A 43 19.19 -2.14 0.54
C LYS A 43 17.74 -2.39 0.88
N TYR A 44 16.95 -1.32 0.92
CA TYR A 44 15.59 -1.36 1.44
C TYR A 44 14.69 -2.37 0.71
N ASP A 45 14.81 -2.44 -0.61
CA ASP A 45 14.00 -3.36 -1.41
C ASP A 45 14.37 -4.83 -1.20
N GLU A 46 15.66 -5.14 -0.93
CA GLU A 46 16.08 -6.48 -0.54
C GLU A 46 15.55 -6.84 0.86
N LEU A 47 15.54 -5.91 1.81
CA LEU A 47 14.93 -6.11 3.12
C LEU A 47 13.43 -6.41 3.01
N LEU A 48 12.68 -5.66 2.20
CA LEU A 48 11.26 -5.93 1.99
C LEU A 48 11.04 -7.31 1.36
N GLU A 49 11.90 -7.72 0.43
CA GLU A 49 11.83 -9.05 -0.18
C GLU A 49 12.08 -10.17 0.83
N GLU A 50 13.08 -10.04 1.70
CA GLU A 50 13.32 -11.00 2.78
C GLU A 50 12.12 -11.14 3.72
N ILE A 51 11.47 -10.03 4.05
CA ILE A 51 10.26 -10.01 4.87
C ILE A 51 9.11 -10.73 4.16
N ARG A 52 8.92 -10.50 2.84
CA ARG A 52 7.91 -11.20 2.05
C ARG A 52 8.14 -12.70 2.03
N GLN A 53 9.36 -13.15 1.78
CA GLN A 53 9.73 -14.57 1.76
C GLN A 53 9.50 -15.22 3.12
N TRP A 54 9.84 -14.54 4.20
CA TRP A 54 9.55 -15.02 5.55
C TRP A 54 8.05 -15.15 5.81
N CYS A 55 7.25 -14.16 5.39
CA CYS A 55 5.79 -14.21 5.49
C CYS A 55 5.21 -15.42 4.72
N GLU A 56 5.66 -15.62 3.48
CA GLU A 56 5.22 -16.74 2.64
C GLU A 56 5.57 -18.09 3.26
N ALA A 57 6.83 -18.27 3.70
CA ALA A 57 7.28 -19.48 4.38
C ALA A 57 6.53 -19.74 5.70
N SER A 58 6.02 -18.69 6.35
CA SER A 58 5.24 -18.76 7.58
C SER A 58 3.73 -18.90 7.35
N GLY A 59 3.27 -18.96 6.08
CA GLY A 59 1.86 -19.10 5.73
C GLY A 59 1.03 -17.80 5.75
N ILE A 60 1.67 -16.63 5.76
CA ILE A 60 0.99 -15.33 5.71
C ILE A 60 0.75 -14.95 4.23
N GLY A 61 -0.28 -15.54 3.63
CA GLY A 61 -0.60 -15.33 2.21
C GLY A 61 -1.47 -14.10 1.92
N GLY A 62 -2.55 -13.88 2.67
CA GLY A 62 -3.57 -12.86 2.37
C GLY A 62 -3.96 -11.99 3.56
N HIS A 63 -4.83 -11.01 3.32
CA HIS A 63 -5.38 -10.18 4.41
C HIS A 63 -6.00 -11.05 5.51
N GLY A 64 -5.61 -10.81 6.75
CA GLY A 64 -6.04 -11.58 7.93
C GLY A 64 -5.13 -12.78 8.23
N GLY A 65 -4.21 -13.14 7.32
CA GLY A 65 -3.19 -14.15 7.57
C GLY A 65 -2.35 -13.80 8.80
N SER A 66 -2.15 -14.77 9.68
CA SER A 66 -1.46 -14.57 10.95
C SER A 66 -0.64 -15.79 11.32
N VAL A 67 0.51 -15.58 11.94
CA VAL A 67 1.38 -16.64 12.48
C VAL A 67 1.90 -16.24 13.85
N SER A 68 2.05 -17.23 14.73
CA SER A 68 2.79 -17.06 15.99
C SER A 68 4.21 -17.56 15.82
N PHE A 69 5.18 -16.87 16.41
CA PHE A 69 6.59 -17.26 16.38
C PHE A 69 7.24 -17.02 17.74
N SER A 70 8.41 -17.63 17.93
CA SER A 70 9.25 -17.45 19.12
C SER A 70 10.71 -17.57 18.74
N GLY A 71 11.58 -16.93 19.51
CA GLY A 71 13.02 -17.01 19.32
C GLY A 71 13.79 -16.60 20.57
N ARG A 72 15.11 -16.47 20.43
CA ARG A 72 15.99 -16.12 21.55
C ARG A 72 17.02 -15.08 21.12
N ARG A 73 17.05 -13.93 21.80
CA ARG A 73 17.97 -12.82 21.53
C ARG A 73 18.74 -12.44 22.79
N GLY A 74 20.07 -12.37 22.71
CA GLY A 74 20.89 -11.99 23.87
C GLY A 74 20.65 -12.87 25.10
N GLY A 75 20.35 -14.16 24.88
CA GLY A 75 20.02 -15.10 25.95
C GLY A 75 18.57 -15.08 26.46
N ARG A 76 17.74 -14.11 26.05
CA ARG A 76 16.34 -13.95 26.45
C ARG A 76 15.38 -14.52 25.42
N GLU A 77 14.34 -15.20 25.86
CA GLU A 77 13.26 -15.66 24.98
C GLU A 77 12.34 -14.49 24.60
N TYR A 78 11.84 -14.53 23.36
CA TYR A 78 10.73 -13.69 22.94
C TYR A 78 9.68 -14.51 22.20
N ARG A 79 8.46 -14.00 22.23
CA ARG A 79 7.32 -14.52 21.49
C ARG A 79 6.70 -13.40 20.70
N GLY A 80 6.09 -13.71 19.58
CA GLY A 80 5.42 -12.70 18.78
C GLY A 80 4.37 -13.25 17.87
N THR A 81 3.60 -12.34 17.29
CA THR A 81 2.63 -12.60 16.25
C THR A 81 2.90 -11.69 15.08
N ALA A 82 2.79 -12.21 13.86
CA ALA A 82 2.83 -11.42 12.65
C ALA A 82 1.50 -11.57 11.93
N THR A 83 0.88 -10.45 11.56
CA THR A 83 -0.44 -10.41 10.97
C THR A 83 -0.46 -9.46 9.78
N ARG A 84 -1.06 -9.90 8.67
CA ARG A 84 -1.20 -9.11 7.45
C ARG A 84 -2.52 -8.33 7.45
N PHE A 85 -2.44 -7.01 7.42
CA PHE A 85 -3.57 -6.09 7.26
C PHE A 85 -3.52 -5.40 5.90
N ARG A 86 -4.29 -5.91 4.92
CA ARG A 86 -4.22 -5.45 3.52
C ARG A 86 -2.78 -5.54 3.00
N ASP A 87 -2.13 -4.39 2.88
CA ASP A 87 -0.76 -4.25 2.39
C ASP A 87 0.27 -3.94 3.49
N GLU A 88 -0.16 -3.96 4.75
CA GLU A 88 0.68 -3.75 5.91
C GLU A 88 0.94 -5.08 6.63
N LEU A 89 2.20 -5.34 6.98
CA LEU A 89 2.55 -6.37 7.95
C LEU A 89 2.67 -5.74 9.34
N SER A 90 1.95 -6.30 10.31
CA SER A 90 2.01 -5.90 11.71
C SER A 90 2.65 -7.03 12.53
N ILE A 91 3.76 -6.75 13.18
CA ILE A 91 4.53 -7.70 13.98
C ILE A 91 4.53 -7.24 15.42
N LEU A 92 3.89 -8.00 16.29
CA LEU A 92 3.91 -7.79 17.72
C LEU A 92 4.97 -8.70 18.33
N ILE A 93 5.97 -8.15 19.02
CA ILE A 93 6.98 -8.89 19.76
C ILE A 93 6.82 -8.60 21.25
N HIS A 94 6.89 -9.66 22.04
CA HIS A 94 6.94 -9.64 23.49
C HIS A 94 8.24 -10.32 23.93
N ALA A 95 9.14 -9.52 24.51
CA ALA A 95 10.40 -10.00 25.09
C ALA A 95 10.37 -9.79 26.60
N GLU A 96 10.90 -10.76 27.34
CA GLU A 96 10.93 -10.71 28.80
C GLU A 96 11.72 -9.49 29.30
N GLY A 97 11.09 -8.67 30.14
CA GLY A 97 11.69 -7.44 30.69
C GLY A 97 11.70 -6.22 29.76
N GLU A 98 11.29 -6.34 28.50
CA GLU A 98 11.33 -5.22 27.53
C GLU A 98 9.94 -4.74 27.06
N GLY A 99 8.88 -5.37 27.54
CA GLY A 99 7.50 -5.02 27.21
C GLY A 99 7.07 -5.45 25.80
N ARG A 100 5.95 -4.90 25.34
CA ARG A 100 5.40 -5.18 24.01
C ARG A 100 5.87 -4.14 23.01
N ARG A 101 6.37 -4.59 21.86
CA ARG A 101 6.72 -3.73 20.72
C ARG A 101 5.95 -4.18 19.49
N ARG A 102 5.32 -3.23 18.79
CA ARG A 102 4.63 -3.47 17.53
C ARG A 102 5.39 -2.79 16.41
N TYR A 103 5.82 -3.56 15.42
CA TYR A 103 6.41 -3.07 14.18
C TYR A 103 5.37 -3.12 13.08
N ARG A 104 5.23 -2.03 12.34
CA ARG A 104 4.32 -1.88 11.21
C ARG A 104 5.14 -1.66 9.95
N ILE A 105 4.86 -2.44 8.92
CA ILE A 105 5.58 -2.43 7.64
C ILE A 105 4.54 -2.20 6.55
N PRO A 106 4.18 -0.94 6.27
CA PRO A 106 3.21 -0.60 5.23
C PRO A 106 3.79 -0.86 3.83
N GLY A 107 2.92 -1.16 2.87
CA GLY A 107 3.29 -1.29 1.46
C GLY A 107 4.12 -2.53 1.11
N LEU A 108 4.11 -3.57 1.96
CA LEU A 108 5.01 -4.72 1.83
C LEU A 108 4.75 -5.53 0.56
N TRP A 109 3.49 -5.75 0.20
CA TRP A 109 3.11 -6.55 -0.98
C TRP A 109 2.76 -5.67 -2.18
N SER A 110 2.45 -4.39 -1.98
CA SER A 110 1.89 -3.49 -3.00
C SER A 110 0.57 -3.98 -3.61
N ASP A 111 -0.12 -4.91 -2.96
CA ASP A 111 -1.37 -5.51 -3.47
C ASP A 111 -2.51 -4.50 -3.47
N TYR A 112 -2.50 -3.55 -2.54
CA TYR A 112 -3.48 -2.46 -2.45
C TYR A 112 -2.88 -1.15 -2.95
N SER A 113 -2.16 -1.19 -4.07
CA SER A 113 -1.53 0.00 -4.68
C SER A 113 -2.38 0.62 -5.79
N TRP A 114 -3.51 0.01 -6.17
CA TRP A 114 -4.29 0.48 -7.31
C TRP A 114 -5.33 1.51 -6.92
N LEU A 115 -5.45 2.57 -7.72
CA LEU A 115 -6.37 3.69 -7.48
C LEU A 115 -7.07 4.10 -8.77
N VAL A 116 -8.38 4.29 -8.70
CA VAL A 116 -9.19 4.82 -9.81
C VAL A 116 -9.57 6.25 -9.48
N LEU A 117 -9.21 7.18 -10.35
CA LEU A 117 -9.62 8.58 -10.28
C LEU A 117 -10.51 8.93 -11.46
N TYR A 118 -11.52 9.77 -11.25
CA TYR A 118 -12.38 10.27 -12.30
C TYR A 118 -12.62 11.76 -12.17
N GLN A 119 -12.88 12.40 -13.30
CA GLN A 119 -13.22 13.81 -13.32
C GLN A 119 -14.72 13.96 -13.10
N GLU A 120 -15.10 14.66 -12.04
CA GLU A 120 -16.49 14.99 -11.75
C GLU A 120 -17.05 15.89 -12.86
N PRO A 121 -18.25 15.60 -13.41
CA PRO A 121 -18.71 16.23 -14.65
C PRO A 121 -18.95 17.74 -14.57
N LEU A 122 -19.35 18.25 -13.39
CA LEU A 122 -19.76 19.64 -13.22
C LEU A 122 -18.61 20.55 -12.78
N SER A 123 -17.84 20.11 -11.78
CA SER A 123 -16.72 20.90 -11.26
C SER A 123 -15.41 20.68 -12.02
N GLY A 124 -15.28 19.58 -12.76
CA GLY A 124 -14.00 19.17 -13.35
C GLY A 124 -12.98 18.68 -12.30
N GLU A 125 -13.38 18.48 -11.05
CA GLU A 125 -12.50 18.04 -9.97
C GLU A 125 -12.23 16.53 -10.05
N TRP A 126 -11.02 16.12 -9.65
CA TRP A 126 -10.68 14.71 -9.55
C TRP A 126 -11.24 14.11 -8.25
N ARG A 127 -11.89 12.96 -8.38
CA ARG A 127 -12.41 12.18 -7.26
C ARG A 127 -11.95 10.73 -7.34
N SER A 128 -11.71 10.10 -6.20
CA SER A 128 -11.40 8.67 -6.14
C SER A 128 -12.66 7.80 -6.20
N TRP A 129 -12.50 6.55 -6.63
CA TRP A 129 -13.52 5.52 -6.48
C TRP A 129 -13.01 4.45 -5.49
N PRO A 130 -13.85 3.92 -4.58
CA PRO A 130 -15.30 4.11 -4.50
C PRO A 130 -15.77 5.29 -3.63
N GLY A 131 -14.91 5.88 -2.79
CA GLY A 131 -15.29 6.85 -1.77
C GLY A 131 -15.64 8.27 -2.27
N ALA A 132 -15.41 8.57 -3.56
CA ALA A 132 -15.61 9.90 -4.15
C ALA A 132 -14.80 11.02 -3.45
N ALA A 133 -13.68 10.64 -2.82
CA ALA A 133 -12.85 11.57 -2.07
C ALA A 133 -12.11 12.51 -3.01
N LYS A 134 -12.02 13.78 -2.59
CA LYS A 134 -11.33 14.86 -3.33
C LYS A 134 -9.91 15.09 -2.83
N GLU A 135 -9.69 14.95 -1.53
CA GLU A 135 -8.41 15.20 -0.90
C GLU A 135 -7.47 14.00 -1.09
N PRO A 136 -6.21 14.18 -1.52
CA PRO A 136 -5.27 13.08 -1.76
C PRO A 136 -5.14 12.12 -0.57
N SER A 137 -5.07 12.64 0.65
CA SER A 137 -4.97 11.83 1.87
C SER A 137 -6.21 10.95 2.12
N ALA A 138 -7.38 11.36 1.66
CA ALA A 138 -8.62 10.59 1.75
C ALA A 138 -8.73 9.58 0.60
N MET A 139 -8.22 9.91 -0.60
CA MET A 139 -8.15 8.99 -1.75
C MET A 139 -7.32 7.73 -1.45
N GLU A 140 -6.29 7.83 -0.60
CA GLU A 140 -5.49 6.68 -0.19
C GLU A 140 -6.32 5.55 0.44
N ARG A 141 -7.47 5.86 1.06
CA ARG A 141 -8.38 4.86 1.65
C ARG A 141 -9.07 4.00 0.59
N ASP A 142 -9.21 4.56 -0.60
CA ASP A 142 -9.85 3.92 -1.75
C ASP A 142 -8.88 3.02 -2.54
N ARG A 143 -7.58 3.02 -2.20
CA ARG A 143 -6.65 2.08 -2.83
C ARG A 143 -7.10 0.64 -2.62
N THR A 144 -6.99 -0.15 -3.68
CA THR A 144 -7.56 -1.49 -3.76
C THR A 144 -6.68 -2.43 -4.59
N THR A 145 -7.12 -3.68 -4.74
CA THR A 145 -6.46 -4.68 -5.57
C THR A 145 -6.61 -4.37 -7.05
N GLU A 146 -5.72 -4.93 -7.88
CA GLU A 146 -5.77 -4.77 -9.34
C GLU A 146 -7.14 -5.12 -9.92
N GLU A 147 -7.67 -6.29 -9.54
CA GLU A 147 -8.97 -6.79 -9.97
C GLU A 147 -10.08 -5.77 -9.70
N LYS A 148 -10.22 -5.31 -8.45
CA LYS A 148 -11.24 -4.34 -8.05
C LYS A 148 -11.05 -2.98 -8.70
N ALA A 149 -9.81 -2.54 -8.89
CA ALA A 149 -9.53 -1.29 -9.58
C ALA A 149 -9.87 -1.38 -11.07
N GLY A 150 -9.64 -2.54 -11.70
CA GLY A 150 -10.08 -2.82 -13.06
C GLY A 150 -11.60 -2.77 -13.20
N GLU A 151 -12.32 -3.47 -12.33
CA GLU A 151 -13.79 -3.42 -12.27
C GLU A 151 -14.31 -1.99 -12.05
N GLY A 152 -13.74 -1.28 -11.08
CA GLY A 152 -14.07 0.11 -10.79
C GLY A 152 -13.81 1.03 -11.97
N PHE A 153 -12.64 0.91 -12.61
CA PHE A 153 -12.28 1.70 -13.77
C PHE A 153 -13.28 1.51 -14.91
N ASP A 154 -13.60 0.26 -15.27
CA ASP A 154 -14.55 -0.04 -16.33
C ASP A 154 -15.96 0.44 -15.99
N TRP A 155 -16.37 0.29 -14.73
CA TRP A 155 -17.66 0.78 -14.25
C TRP A 155 -17.76 2.30 -14.36
N VAL A 156 -16.71 3.04 -13.99
CA VAL A 156 -16.69 4.51 -14.10
C VAL A 156 -16.67 4.94 -15.57
N CYS A 157 -15.88 4.29 -16.42
CA CYS A 157 -15.78 4.64 -17.85
C CYS A 157 -17.12 4.49 -18.59
N ARG A 158 -17.99 3.57 -18.15
CA ARG A 158 -19.34 3.38 -18.72
C ARG A 158 -20.33 4.48 -18.31
N ARG A 159 -19.98 5.36 -17.37
CA ARG A 159 -20.85 6.46 -16.95
C ARG A 159 -20.83 7.55 -18.02
N ARG A 160 -21.98 7.75 -18.68
CA ARG A 160 -22.16 8.75 -19.75
C ARG A 160 -21.73 10.17 -19.37
N ILE A 161 -21.88 10.53 -18.10
CA ILE A 161 -21.54 11.87 -17.60
C ILE A 161 -20.05 12.05 -17.33
N ILE A 162 -19.28 10.98 -17.15
CA ILE A 162 -17.87 11.06 -16.78
C ILE A 162 -17.03 11.21 -18.04
N SER A 163 -16.37 12.35 -18.18
CA SER A 163 -15.56 12.69 -19.35
C SER A 163 -14.16 12.09 -19.31
N ARG A 164 -13.63 11.79 -18.13
CA ARG A 164 -12.24 11.36 -17.96
C ARG A 164 -12.05 10.46 -16.75
N VAL A 165 -11.28 9.38 -16.91
CA VAL A 165 -10.96 8.42 -15.85
C VAL A 165 -9.49 8.02 -15.96
N ARG A 166 -8.82 7.82 -14.82
CA ARG A 166 -7.44 7.37 -14.71
C ARG A 166 -7.35 6.17 -13.78
N LEU A 167 -6.55 5.20 -14.17
CA LEU A 167 -6.16 4.05 -13.35
C LEU A 167 -4.68 4.20 -13.00
N PHE A 168 -4.37 4.18 -11.72
CA PHE A 168 -3.01 4.25 -11.19
C PHE A 168 -2.62 2.96 -10.49
N ARG A 169 -1.32 2.66 -10.50
CA ARG A 169 -0.65 1.71 -9.62
C ARG A 169 0.47 2.44 -8.90
N GLY A 170 0.36 2.59 -7.58
CA GLY A 170 1.21 3.54 -6.84
C GLY A 170 0.99 4.94 -7.38
N GLU A 171 2.07 5.61 -7.77
CA GLU A 171 2.05 6.94 -8.41
C GLU A 171 2.07 6.86 -9.95
N CYS A 172 2.13 5.66 -10.51
CA CYS A 172 2.25 5.46 -11.96
C CYS A 172 0.86 5.40 -12.60
N LEU A 173 0.62 6.27 -13.59
CA LEU A 173 -0.58 6.19 -14.44
C LEU A 173 -0.47 4.97 -15.35
N VAL A 174 -1.38 4.01 -15.18
CA VAL A 174 -1.44 2.77 -15.96
C VAL A 174 -2.33 2.93 -17.19
N LYS A 175 -3.50 3.56 -17.01
CA LYS A 175 -4.50 3.72 -18.08
C LYS A 175 -5.25 5.03 -17.91
N GLU A 176 -5.59 5.65 -19.04
CA GLU A 176 -6.45 6.82 -19.07
C GLU A 176 -7.55 6.65 -20.10
N TYR A 177 -8.77 7.01 -19.72
CA TYR A 177 -9.94 7.02 -20.57
C TYR A 177 -10.45 8.45 -20.73
N PHE A 178 -10.86 8.77 -21.95
CA PHE A 178 -11.59 9.98 -22.30
C PHE A 178 -12.89 9.57 -22.97
N ALA A 179 -14.02 10.08 -22.47
CA ALA A 179 -15.26 9.99 -23.20
C ALA A 179 -15.11 10.82 -24.47
N ARG A 180 -15.26 10.18 -25.63
CA ARG A 180 -15.34 10.92 -26.89
C ARG A 180 -16.63 11.74 -26.84
N PRO A 181 -16.60 13.04 -27.19
CA PRO A 181 -17.84 13.75 -27.42
C PRO A 181 -18.62 12.98 -28.49
N GLU A 182 -19.84 12.56 -28.17
CA GLU A 182 -20.77 12.18 -29.23
C GLU A 182 -20.80 13.37 -30.19
N LYS A 183 -20.52 13.12 -31.48
CA LYS A 183 -20.83 14.10 -32.52
C LYS A 183 -22.33 14.32 -32.42
N THR A 184 -22.75 15.35 -31.69
CA THR A 184 -24.08 15.92 -31.85
C THR A 184 -24.18 16.25 -33.33
N GLY A 185 -25.07 15.56 -34.03
CA GLY A 185 -25.43 15.89 -35.39
C GLY A 185 -25.99 17.30 -35.39
N ALA A 186 -25.10 18.28 -35.61
CA ALA A 186 -25.50 19.62 -35.96
C ALA A 186 -26.21 19.48 -37.30
N GLY A 187 -27.52 19.73 -37.29
CA GLY A 187 -28.35 19.71 -38.47
C GLY A 187 -27.72 20.55 -39.58
N GLU A 188 -27.77 20.02 -40.81
CA GLU A 188 -27.49 20.81 -42.00
C GLU A 188 -28.32 22.09 -41.96
N PRO A 189 -27.72 23.27 -42.21
CA PRO A 189 -28.51 24.46 -42.43
C PRO A 189 -29.33 24.27 -43.72
N PRO A 190 -30.60 24.69 -43.78
CA PRO A 190 -31.34 24.65 -45.03
C PRO A 190 -30.62 25.54 -46.04
N GLY A 191 -30.28 24.98 -47.20
CA GLY A 191 -29.70 25.73 -48.31
C GLY A 191 -30.67 26.82 -48.79
N PRO A 192 -30.15 27.95 -49.29
CA PRO A 192 -30.99 29.05 -49.76
C PRO A 192 -31.77 28.65 -51.04
N PRO A 193 -32.93 29.30 -51.29
CA PRO A 193 -33.85 28.97 -52.38
C PRO A 193 -33.28 29.24 -53.78
#